data_AF-A0A6B0CNX4-F1
#
_entry.id   AF-A0A6B0CNX4-F1
#
_cell.length_a   1.000
_cell.length_b   1.000
_cell.length_c   1.000
_cell.angle_alpha   90.00
_cell.angle_beta   90.00
_cell.angle_gamma   90.00
#
_symmetry.space_group_name_H-M   'P 1'
#
loop_
_entity.id
_entity.type
_entity.pdbx_description
1 polymer ?
#
loop_
_entity_poly.entity_id
_entity_poly.type
_entity_poly.pdbx_seq_one_letter_code
_entity_poly.pdbx_strand_id
1 'polypeptide(L)'
;MTVQSAYIHIPFCVRICTYCDFNKYFIQNQPVDEYLDALITEMSTAKYRNLKTMYVGGGTPTALSINQLERLLKAIRDTFTITGEYTFEANPDELTKEKVQLLEKYGVNRISMGVQTFKPELLSVLGRTHNTEDIYASVLNAKNAGIKSISLDLMYHLPKHT
;
A
#
# COMPACT_ATOMS: atom_id res chain seq x y z
N MET A 1 17.73 18.45 15.46
CA MET A 1 16.42 17.90 15.04
C MET A 1 16.52 16.38 14.99
N THR A 2 15.51 15.66 15.45
CA THR A 2 15.41 14.20 15.31
C THR A 2 14.33 13.87 14.28
N VAL A 3 14.64 13.00 13.33
CA VAL A 3 13.64 12.51 12.37
C VAL A 3 12.73 11.53 13.11
N GLN A 4 11.42 11.73 13.01
CA GLN A 4 10.40 10.91 13.69
C GLN A 4 9.46 10.17 12.73
N SER A 5 9.54 10.46 11.43
CA SER A 5 8.68 9.87 10.42
C SER A 5 9.48 9.49 9.18
N ALA A 6 9.03 8.45 8.49
CA ALA A 6 9.57 8.06 7.19
C ALA A 6 8.44 7.76 6.21
N TYR A 7 8.71 8.02 4.93
CA TYR A 7 7.86 7.63 3.82
C TYR A 7 8.67 6.74 2.88
N ILE A 8 8.08 5.63 2.46
CA ILE A 8 8.64 4.76 1.42
C ILE A 8 7.69 4.81 0.23
N HIS A 9 8.24 5.17 -0.92
CA HIS A 9 7.52 5.15 -2.18
C HIS A 9 7.67 3.77 -2.84
N ILE A 10 6.57 3.14 -3.25
CA ILE A 10 6.56 1.95 -4.10
C ILE A 10 5.84 2.35 -5.39
N PRO A 11 6.56 2.63 -6.48
CA PRO A 11 6.00 3.31 -7.64
C PRO A 11 5.29 2.34 -8.60
N PHE A 12 4.94 1.12 -8.19
CA PHE A 12 4.40 0.11 -9.09
C PHE A 12 2.90 -0.09 -8.90
N CYS A 13 2.18 -0.25 -9.99
CA CYS A 13 0.76 -0.60 -9.99
C CYS A 13 0.50 -1.79 -10.92
N VAL A 14 -0.40 -2.70 -10.52
CA VAL A 14 -0.91 -3.76 -11.40
C VAL A 14 -1.77 -3.17 -12.53
N ARG A 15 -2.35 -1.99 -12.35
CA ARG A 15 -3.08 -1.25 -13.39
C ARG A 15 -3.00 0.25 -13.17
N ILE A 16 -2.97 1.01 -14.26
CA ILE A 16 -2.97 2.48 -14.22
C ILE A 16 -4.41 3.00 -14.33
N CYS A 17 -4.86 3.69 -13.29
CA CYS A 17 -6.18 4.32 -13.26
C CYS A 17 -6.19 5.57 -14.16
N THR A 18 -7.32 5.83 -14.82
CA THR A 18 -7.44 6.89 -15.84
C THR A 18 -7.29 8.30 -15.28
N TYR A 19 -7.57 8.49 -13.99
CA TYR A 19 -7.49 9.77 -13.30
C TYR A 19 -6.15 10.02 -12.60
N CYS A 20 -5.30 9.00 -12.49
CA CYS A 20 -4.22 9.03 -11.52
C CYS A 20 -3.01 9.79 -12.09
N ASP A 21 -2.54 10.80 -11.35
CA ASP A 21 -1.40 11.68 -11.68
C ASP A 21 -0.18 11.44 -10.78
N PHE A 22 -0.30 10.58 -9.76
CA PHE A 22 0.82 10.18 -8.90
C PHE A 22 2.01 9.59 -9.66
N ASN A 23 3.21 9.68 -9.10
CA ASN A 23 4.39 8.99 -9.64
C ASN A 23 4.19 7.48 -9.54
N LYS A 24 4.13 6.81 -10.70
CA LYS A 24 3.83 5.38 -10.79
C LYS A 24 4.18 4.81 -12.16
N TYR A 25 4.36 3.51 -12.20
CA TYR A 25 4.67 2.70 -13.37
C TYR A 25 3.80 1.46 -13.37
N PHE A 26 3.38 1.05 -14.56
CA PHE A 26 2.73 -0.24 -14.74
C PHE A 26 3.76 -1.33 -14.46
N ILE A 27 3.49 -2.21 -13.50
CA ILE A 27 4.49 -3.11 -12.90
C ILE A 27 5.09 -4.12 -13.89
N GLN A 28 4.37 -4.45 -14.97
CA GLN A 28 4.83 -5.42 -15.95
C GLN A 28 6.12 -4.93 -16.62
N ASN A 29 7.12 -5.81 -16.68
CA ASN A 29 8.46 -5.55 -17.23
C ASN A 29 9.24 -4.44 -16.52
N GLN A 30 8.88 -4.13 -15.26
CA GLN A 30 9.67 -3.20 -14.44
C GLN A 30 10.72 -3.94 -13.62
N PRO A 31 11.86 -3.30 -13.31
CA PRO A 31 12.93 -3.86 -12.48
C PRO A 31 12.55 -3.78 -10.98
N VAL A 32 11.51 -4.51 -10.59
CA VAL A 32 10.93 -4.44 -9.24
C VAL A 32 11.93 -4.91 -8.19
N ASP A 33 12.66 -5.99 -8.46
CA ASP A 33 13.61 -6.54 -7.49
C ASP A 33 14.84 -5.66 -7.33
N GLU A 34 15.34 -5.06 -8.42
CA GLU A 34 16.44 -4.10 -8.40
C GLU A 34 16.03 -2.79 -7.72
N TYR A 35 14.78 -2.36 -7.88
CA TYR A 35 14.23 -1.25 -7.12
C TYR A 35 14.25 -1.54 -5.62
N LEU A 36 13.83 -2.74 -5.21
CA LEU A 36 13.88 -3.17 -3.82
C LEU A 36 15.33 -3.30 -3.31
N ASP A 37 16.28 -3.78 -4.12
CA ASP A 37 17.71 -3.80 -3.77
C ASP A 37 18.23 -2.39 -3.47
N ALA A 38 17.95 -1.44 -4.36
CA ALA A 38 18.35 -0.05 -4.21
C ALA A 38 17.71 0.60 -2.97
N LEU A 39 16.40 0.40 -2.78
CA LEU A 39 15.65 0.92 -1.64
C LEU A 39 16.19 0.36 -0.31
N ILE A 40 16.45 -0.95 -0.23
CA ILE A 40 17.00 -1.58 0.98
C ILE A 40 18.40 -1.05 1.28
N THR A 41 19.22 -0.89 0.24
CA THR A 41 20.56 -0.28 0.35
C THR A 41 20.45 1.15 0.88
N GLU A 42 19.56 1.96 0.32
CA GLU A 42 19.31 3.34 0.77
C GLU A 42 18.86 3.39 2.23
N MET A 43 17.86 2.59 2.61
CA MET A 43 17.37 2.50 3.99
C MET A 43 18.50 2.15 4.98
N SER A 44 19.45 1.29 4.59
CA SER A 44 20.58 0.90 5.45
C SER A 44 21.47 2.09 5.86
N THR A 45 21.50 3.15 5.06
CA THR A 45 22.26 4.39 5.31
C THR A 45 21.56 5.35 6.27
N ALA A 46 20.33 5.05 6.68
CA ALA A 46 19.53 5.90 7.56
C ALA A 46 20.21 6.09 8.93
N LYS A 47 20.48 7.36 9.27
CA LYS A 47 21.04 7.76 10.56
C LYS A 47 20.05 7.63 11.71
N TYR A 48 18.76 7.81 11.43
CA TYR A 48 17.68 7.75 12.42
C TYR A 48 16.87 6.47 12.22
N ARG A 49 16.84 5.61 13.24
CA ARG A 49 16.19 4.29 13.16
C ARG A 49 14.94 4.15 14.03
N ASN A 50 14.75 5.04 15.00
CA ASN A 50 13.56 5.05 15.85
C ASN A 50 12.54 6.03 15.29
N LEU A 51 11.41 5.51 14.82
CA LEU A 51 10.36 6.29 14.18
C LEU A 51 9.07 6.23 15.02
N LYS A 52 8.33 7.34 15.01
CA LYS A 52 6.95 7.40 15.50
C LYS A 52 5.99 6.96 14.41
N THR A 53 6.24 7.30 13.16
CA THR A 53 5.38 6.89 12.05
C THR A 53 6.17 6.41 10.84
N MET A 54 5.62 5.45 10.11
CA MET A 54 6.06 5.08 8.78
C MET A 54 4.85 4.94 7.87
N TYR A 55 4.96 5.48 6.66
CA TYR A 55 3.94 5.35 5.64
C TYR A 55 4.55 4.78 4.36
N VAL A 56 4.03 3.66 3.90
CA VAL A 56 4.43 3.03 2.63
C VAL A 56 3.31 3.24 1.63
N GLY A 57 3.58 3.97 0.56
CA GLY A 57 2.57 4.36 -0.45
C GLY A 57 3.17 4.57 -1.82
N GLY A 58 2.44 5.22 -2.73
CA GLY A 58 2.97 5.68 -4.02
C GLY A 58 2.11 5.27 -5.20
N GLY A 59 2.59 4.31 -5.98
CA GLY A 59 1.74 3.58 -6.91
C GLY A 59 0.79 2.70 -6.10
N THR A 60 1.21 1.48 -5.79
CA THR A 60 0.47 0.60 -4.89
C THR A 60 1.43 -0.39 -4.22
N PRO A 61 1.76 -0.25 -2.93
CA PRO A 61 2.63 -1.18 -2.21
C PRO A 61 2.13 -2.64 -2.27
N THR A 62 0.81 -2.84 -2.26
CA THR A 62 0.21 -4.18 -2.42
C THR A 62 0.35 -4.77 -3.82
N ALA A 63 0.87 -4.06 -4.81
CA ALA A 63 1.15 -4.62 -6.13
C ALA A 63 2.34 -5.59 -6.09
N LEU A 64 3.21 -5.48 -5.08
CA LEU A 64 4.33 -6.41 -4.87
C LEU A 64 3.81 -7.84 -4.68
N SER A 65 4.56 -8.82 -5.20
CA SER A 65 4.31 -10.22 -4.86
C SER A 65 4.50 -10.48 -3.36
N ILE A 66 3.99 -11.59 -2.82
CA ILE A 66 4.18 -11.95 -1.41
C ILE A 66 5.66 -11.98 -1.03
N ASN A 67 6.51 -12.58 -1.86
CA ASN A 67 7.95 -12.67 -1.60
C ASN A 67 8.63 -11.30 -1.58
N GLN A 68 8.27 -10.42 -2.53
CA GLN A 68 8.77 -9.05 -2.60
C GLN A 68 8.31 -8.20 -1.42
N LEU A 69 7.04 -8.36 -1.02
CA LEU A 69 6.47 -7.68 0.13
C LEU A 69 7.13 -8.13 1.43
N GLU A 70 7.31 -9.44 1.64
CA GLU A 70 8.00 -9.96 2.84
C GLU A 70 9.45 -9.49 2.90
N ARG A 71 10.13 -9.45 1.75
CA ARG A 71 11.49 -8.93 1.62
C ARG A 71 11.58 -7.46 2.06
N LEU A 72 10.67 -6.61 1.57
CA LEU A 72 10.60 -5.20 1.98
C LEU A 72 10.29 -5.05 3.47
N LEU A 73 9.25 -5.74 3.96
CA LEU A 73 8.83 -5.67 5.36
C LEU A 73 9.93 -6.13 6.32
N LYS A 74 10.67 -7.18 5.96
CA LYS A 74 11.82 -7.66 6.72
C LYS A 74 12.93 -6.61 6.77
N ALA A 75 13.29 -6.01 5.63
CA ALA A 75 14.30 -4.97 5.60
C ALA A 75 13.90 -3.74 6.43
N ILE A 76 12.62 -3.34 6.38
CA ILE A 76 12.09 -2.25 7.22
C ILE A 76 12.24 -2.60 8.69
N ARG A 77 11.77 -3.77 9.12
CA ARG A 77 11.83 -4.22 10.52
C ARG A 77 13.27 -4.34 11.03
N ASP A 78 14.18 -4.82 10.19
CA ASP A 78 15.59 -5.00 10.55
C ASP A 78 16.34 -3.64 10.60
N THR A 79 15.81 -2.60 9.96
CA THR A 79 16.41 -1.26 9.91
C THR A 79 15.80 -0.28 10.92
N PHE A 80 14.48 -0.32 11.12
CA PHE A 80 13.73 0.67 11.87
C PHE A 80 12.91 0.06 13.01
N THR A 81 12.87 0.77 14.14
CA THR A 81 11.92 0.54 15.22
C THR A 81 10.78 1.55 15.09
N ILE A 82 9.59 1.09 14.74
CA ILE A 82 8.40 1.94 14.56
C ILE A 82 7.50 1.77 15.78
N THR A 83 7.28 2.86 16.52
CA THR A 83 6.56 2.83 17.82
C THR A 83 5.12 3.31 17.78
N GLY A 84 4.69 3.90 16.65
CA GLY A 84 3.34 4.44 16.47
C GLY A 84 2.68 3.90 15.21
N GLU A 85 2.25 4.80 14.32
CA GLU A 85 1.53 4.41 13.11
C GLU A 85 2.46 3.79 12.07
N TYR A 86 2.11 2.60 11.59
CA TYR A 86 2.76 1.96 10.45
C TYR A 86 1.69 1.66 9.40
N THR A 87 1.64 2.50 8.37
CA THR A 87 0.61 2.49 7.33
C THR A 87 1.12 1.88 6.03
N PHE A 88 0.28 1.05 5.41
CA PHE A 88 0.42 0.64 4.01
C PHE A 88 -0.77 1.08 3.16
N GLU A 89 -0.50 1.60 1.96
CA GLU A 89 -1.52 1.76 0.93
C GLU A 89 -1.86 0.44 0.25
N ALA A 90 -3.14 0.26 -0.10
CA ALA A 90 -3.65 -0.96 -0.70
C ALA A 90 -4.72 -0.69 -1.77
N ASN A 91 -4.73 -1.56 -2.76
CA ASN A 91 -5.84 -1.73 -3.70
C ASN A 91 -6.75 -2.89 -3.22
N PRO A 92 -8.09 -2.79 -3.23
CA PRO A 92 -8.96 -3.80 -2.59
C PRO A 92 -8.76 -5.23 -3.10
N ASP A 93 -8.64 -5.43 -4.42
CA ASP A 93 -8.44 -6.73 -5.07
C ASP A 93 -7.03 -7.31 -4.87
N GLU A 94 -6.08 -6.49 -4.42
CA GLU A 94 -4.70 -6.92 -4.15
C GLU A 94 -4.45 -7.23 -2.66
N LEU A 95 -5.35 -6.81 -1.76
CA LEU A 95 -5.20 -7.00 -0.32
C LEU A 95 -5.79 -8.36 0.11
N THR A 96 -5.15 -9.43 -0.35
CA THR A 96 -5.53 -10.81 -0.04
C THR A 96 -5.31 -11.14 1.45
N LYS A 97 -6.00 -12.18 1.95
CA LYS A 97 -5.83 -12.65 3.34
C LYS A 97 -4.36 -12.91 3.69
N GLU A 98 -3.61 -13.53 2.78
CA GLU A 98 -2.18 -13.82 2.96
C GLU A 98 -1.34 -12.53 3.09
N LYS A 99 -1.58 -11.55 2.21
CA LYS A 99 -0.89 -10.25 2.27
C LYS A 99 -1.20 -9.51 3.56
N VAL A 100 -2.46 -9.50 3.99
CA VAL A 100 -2.84 -8.85 5.26
C VAL A 100 -2.16 -9.52 6.45
N GLN A 101 -2.18 -10.86 6.53
CA GLN A 101 -1.51 -11.59 7.61
C GLN A 101 0.00 -11.30 7.63
N LEU A 102 0.61 -11.18 6.46
CA LEU A 102 2.00 -10.80 6.34
C LEU A 102 2.25 -9.37 6.82
N LEU A 103 1.42 -8.40 6.43
CA LEU A 103 1.53 -7.01 6.89
C LEU A 103 1.42 -6.91 8.42
N GLU A 104 0.42 -7.57 9.01
CA GLU A 104 0.20 -7.58 10.46
C GLU A 104 1.36 -8.25 11.21
N LYS A 105 1.85 -9.40 10.74
CA LYS A 105 3.03 -10.10 11.27
C LYS A 105 4.27 -9.19 11.39
N TYR A 106 4.39 -8.20 10.51
CA TYR A 106 5.50 -7.23 10.49
C TYR A 106 5.15 -5.89 11.15
N GLY A 107 4.04 -5.80 11.87
CA GLY A 107 3.68 -4.67 12.72
C GLY A 107 2.91 -3.55 12.02
N VAL A 108 2.46 -3.75 10.77
CA VAL A 108 1.58 -2.79 10.09
C VAL A 108 0.25 -2.75 10.84
N ASN A 109 -0.17 -1.56 11.24
CA ASN A 109 -1.33 -1.35 12.09
C ASN A 109 -2.38 -0.39 11.50
N ARG A 110 -2.12 0.13 10.29
CA ARG A 110 -3.08 0.91 9.52
C ARG A 110 -3.01 0.58 8.02
N ILE A 111 -4.16 0.54 7.37
CA ILE A 111 -4.29 0.44 5.91
C ILE A 111 -4.97 1.70 5.37
N SER A 112 -4.44 2.27 4.30
CA SER A 112 -5.15 3.25 3.47
C SER A 112 -5.55 2.59 2.16
N MET A 113 -6.84 2.51 1.89
CA MET A 113 -7.36 1.72 0.78
C MET A 113 -8.02 2.61 -0.26
N GLY A 114 -7.50 2.58 -1.49
CA GLY A 114 -8.10 3.31 -2.59
C GLY A 114 -9.43 2.68 -3.00
N VAL A 115 -10.58 3.15 -2.50
CA VAL A 115 -11.88 2.61 -2.92
C VAL A 115 -12.44 3.39 -4.10
N GLN A 116 -12.36 4.72 -3.99
CA GLN A 116 -12.86 5.76 -4.87
C GLN A 116 -14.39 5.80 -4.95
N THR A 117 -15.04 4.67 -5.20
CA THR A 117 -16.50 4.54 -5.26
C THR A 117 -16.93 3.09 -5.09
N PHE A 118 -18.18 2.88 -4.65
CA PHE A 118 -18.82 1.56 -4.54
C PHE A 118 -19.74 1.25 -5.75
N LYS A 119 -19.76 2.13 -6.76
CA LYS A 119 -20.59 2.00 -7.96
C LYS A 119 -19.80 1.31 -9.08
N PRO A 120 -20.17 0.09 -9.51
CA PRO A 120 -19.42 -0.67 -10.53
C PRO A 120 -19.21 0.10 -11.84
N GLU A 121 -20.21 0.86 -12.28
CA GLU A 121 -20.15 1.66 -13.51
C GLU A 121 -19.10 2.78 -13.43
N LEU A 122 -18.92 3.38 -12.24
CA LEU A 122 -17.92 4.41 -12.02
C LEU A 122 -16.52 3.80 -11.85
N LEU A 123 -16.40 2.63 -11.19
CA LEU A 123 -15.14 1.88 -11.11
C LEU A 123 -14.59 1.56 -12.50
N SER A 124 -15.46 1.13 -13.43
CA SER A 124 -15.10 0.87 -14.82
C SER A 124 -14.57 2.13 -15.52
N VAL A 125 -15.25 3.28 -15.36
CA VAL A 125 -14.82 4.58 -15.93
C VAL A 125 -13.45 5.01 -15.41
N LEU A 126 -13.18 4.77 -14.12
CA LEU A 126 -11.90 5.07 -13.49
C LEU A 126 -10.78 4.09 -13.87
N GLY A 127 -11.10 3.01 -14.58
CA GLY A 127 -10.16 1.94 -14.90
C GLY A 127 -9.71 1.18 -13.65
N ARG A 128 -10.57 1.04 -12.64
CA ARG A 128 -10.33 0.19 -11.46
C ARG A 128 -10.67 -1.26 -11.80
N THR A 129 -9.98 -2.22 -11.20
CA THR A 129 -10.18 -3.67 -11.41
C THR A 129 -10.99 -4.35 -10.31
N HIS A 130 -11.01 -3.76 -9.11
CA HIS A 130 -11.79 -4.29 -8.01
C HIS A 130 -13.28 -4.04 -8.21
N ASN A 131 -14.11 -4.89 -7.62
CA ASN A 131 -15.55 -4.72 -7.48
C ASN A 131 -15.92 -4.38 -6.03
N THR A 132 -17.21 -4.22 -5.77
CA THR A 132 -17.70 -3.85 -4.45
C THR A 132 -17.48 -4.94 -3.40
N GLU A 133 -17.58 -6.21 -3.80
CA GLU A 133 -17.34 -7.37 -2.97
C GLU A 133 -15.86 -7.45 -2.52
N ASP A 134 -14.92 -7.09 -3.38
CA ASP A 134 -13.48 -7.02 -3.06
C ASP A 134 -13.19 -5.99 -1.96
N ILE A 135 -13.93 -4.88 -1.93
CA ILE A 135 -13.82 -3.87 -0.86
C ILE A 135 -14.26 -4.47 0.48
N TYR A 136 -15.42 -5.12 0.50
CA TYR A 136 -15.91 -5.76 1.73
C TYR A 136 -14.97 -6.88 2.21
N ALA A 137 -14.51 -7.71 1.28
CA ALA A 137 -13.59 -8.80 1.57
C ALA A 137 -12.25 -8.29 2.13
N SER A 138 -11.67 -7.26 1.53
CA SER A 138 -10.37 -6.70 1.95
C SER A 138 -10.46 -6.02 3.31
N VAL A 139 -11.54 -5.28 3.59
CA VAL A 139 -11.81 -4.72 4.94
C VAL A 139 -11.98 -5.84 5.98
N LEU A 140 -12.72 -6.90 5.63
CA LEU A 140 -12.91 -8.05 6.52
C LEU A 140 -11.59 -8.78 6.79
N ASN A 141 -10.76 -8.99 5.76
CA ASN A 141 -9.43 -9.57 5.89
C ASN A 141 -8.56 -8.76 6.85
N ALA A 142 -8.48 -7.44 6.66
CA ALA A 142 -7.73 -6.51 7.52
C ALA A 142 -8.18 -6.61 8.99
N LYS A 143 -9.49 -6.54 9.24
CA LYS A 143 -10.04 -6.66 10.60
C LYS A 143 -9.75 -8.01 11.23
N ASN A 144 -9.94 -9.10 10.48
CA ASN A 144 -9.73 -10.46 10.98
C ASN A 144 -8.26 -10.76 11.30
N ALA A 145 -7.33 -10.12 10.60
CA ALA A 145 -5.91 -10.23 10.90
C ALA A 145 -5.49 -9.40 12.12
N GLY A 146 -6.30 -8.42 12.54
CA GLY A 146 -6.01 -7.55 13.70
C GLY A 146 -5.69 -6.10 13.35
N ILE A 147 -5.71 -5.72 12.07
CA ILE A 147 -5.50 -4.33 11.64
C ILE A 147 -6.81 -3.55 11.79
N LYS A 148 -6.89 -2.73 12.84
CA LYS A 148 -8.12 -2.03 13.23
C LYS A 148 -8.31 -0.67 12.54
N SER A 149 -7.21 -0.01 12.15
CA SER A 149 -7.27 1.30 11.49
C SER A 149 -7.31 1.13 9.99
N ILE A 150 -8.45 1.42 9.37
CA ILE A 150 -8.66 1.26 7.93
C ILE A 150 -9.25 2.57 7.41
N SER A 151 -8.53 3.24 6.51
CA SER A 151 -9.01 4.39 5.74
C SER A 151 -9.50 3.91 4.38
N LEU A 152 -10.64 4.44 3.93
CA LEU A 152 -11.14 4.23 2.59
C LEU A 152 -11.10 5.57 1.86
N ASP A 153 -10.28 5.66 0.82
CA ASP A 153 -10.16 6.87 0.02
C ASP A 153 -11.34 6.90 -0.96
N LEU A 154 -12.09 8.00 -0.97
CA LEU A 154 -13.28 8.18 -1.80
C LEU A 154 -13.14 9.41 -2.67
N MET A 155 -13.65 9.34 -3.89
CA MET A 155 -13.66 10.46 -4.83
C MET A 155 -15.09 10.88 -5.12
N TYR A 156 -15.33 12.19 -5.09
CA TYR A 156 -16.57 12.80 -5.57
C TYR A 156 -16.32 13.51 -6.91
N HIS A 157 -17.39 13.95 -7.56
CA HIS A 157 -17.32 14.61 -8.88
C HIS A 157 -16.65 13.76 -10.00
N LEU A 158 -16.84 12.44 -9.95
CA LEU A 158 -16.40 11.54 -11.00
C LEU A 158 -17.23 11.75 -12.28
N PRO A 159 -16.72 11.40 -13.47
CA PRO A 159 -17.52 11.47 -14.69
C PRO A 159 -18.82 10.66 -14.53
N LYS A 160 -19.95 11.26 -14.89
CA LYS A 160 -21.32 10.69 -14.72
C LYS A 160 -21.79 10.53 -13.27
N HIS A 161 -21.04 11.02 -12.28
CA HIS A 161 -21.48 11.04 -10.89
C HIS A 161 -22.49 12.17 -10.68
N THR A 162 -23.69 11.81 -10.22
CA THR A 162 -24.77 12.72 -9.81
C THR A 162 -24.91 12.72 -8.30
#